data_AF-A0A1G5V0V1-F1
#
_entry.id   AF-A0A1G5V0V1-F1
#
_cell.length_a   1.000
_cell.length_b   1.000
_cell.length_c   1.000
_cell.angle_alpha   90.00
_cell.angle_beta   90.00
_cell.angle_gamma   90.00
#
_symmetry.space_group_name_H-M   'P 1'
#
loop_
_entity.id
_entity.type
_entity.pdbx_description
1 polymer ?
#
loop_
_entity_poly.entity_id
_entity_poly.type
_entity_poly.pdbx_seq_one_letter_code
_entity_poly.pdbx_strand_id
1 'polypeptide(L)'
;MTIKTAPDATLQDVVFRFLHIGFHADAAVIVFFVLSGLVLSRSLRNKDAGIVSYILRRAFRLVPVAVASALIIGYLTPASTWSQIIGASIFYDISLNGVLWTLQIEVWGSLWVYAAATARRTHPALFVALLVATFAVSYLDHRPIPLFMSAFALGALVDDLPTVAVNRVTASVGLLALMTADFILGPGFAMRCWQMLGAFCIVAYVSRHSVWLTANSFAHFLGRISYPFYLLHLAGALIIVKLGVRSLGLDPYSLFVVYGVASITIAMFVAWLIHTAVEVPGMTAGETARGLLATPSISPTSAEGEADA
;
A
#
# COMPACT_ATOMS: atom_id res chain seq x y z
N MET A 1 -3.21 -9.65 -23.84
CA MET A 1 -4.02 -9.56 -25.08
C MET A 1 -4.63 -8.16 -25.17
N THR A 2 -4.44 -7.43 -26.25
CA THR A 2 -5.09 -6.12 -26.47
C THR A 2 -6.35 -6.33 -27.32
N ILE A 3 -7.17 -5.30 -27.54
CA ILE A 3 -8.31 -5.38 -28.50
C ILE A 3 -7.81 -5.89 -29.86
N LYS A 4 -6.58 -5.52 -30.24
CA LYS A 4 -5.95 -5.90 -31.49
C LYS A 4 -5.62 -7.39 -31.60
N THR A 5 -5.37 -8.07 -30.48
CA THR A 5 -5.01 -9.50 -30.48
C THR A 5 -6.16 -10.42 -30.05
N ALA A 6 -7.36 -9.86 -29.81
CA ALA A 6 -8.55 -10.63 -29.46
C ALA A 6 -9.10 -11.55 -30.57
N PRO A 7 -9.01 -11.22 -31.87
CA PRO A 7 -9.53 -12.09 -32.94
C PRO A 7 -8.86 -13.47 -33.00
N ASP A 8 -7.58 -13.55 -32.64
CA ASP A 8 -6.77 -14.77 -32.71
C ASP A 8 -6.68 -15.50 -31.36
N ALA A 9 -7.57 -15.17 -30.41
CA ALA A 9 -7.55 -15.68 -29.05
C ALA A 9 -7.91 -17.17 -28.97
N THR A 10 -7.08 -17.97 -28.31
CA THR A 10 -7.51 -19.30 -27.88
C THR A 10 -8.45 -19.20 -26.66
N LEU A 11 -9.25 -20.25 -26.40
CA LEU A 11 -10.07 -20.33 -25.19
C LEU A 11 -9.23 -20.18 -23.91
N GLN A 12 -8.01 -20.73 -23.93
CA GLN A 12 -7.05 -20.61 -22.84
C GLN A 12 -6.66 -19.15 -22.60
N ASP A 13 -6.40 -18.36 -23.66
CA ASP A 13 -6.09 -16.94 -23.55
C ASP A 13 -7.26 -16.15 -22.94
N VAL A 14 -8.49 -16.49 -23.32
CA VAL A 14 -9.71 -15.87 -22.78
C VAL A 14 -9.84 -16.17 -21.27
N VAL A 15 -9.64 -17.42 -20.85
CA VAL A 15 -9.72 -17.81 -19.43
C VAL A 15 -8.64 -17.11 -18.61
N PHE A 16 -7.37 -17.15 -19.04
CA PHE A 16 -6.29 -16.47 -18.31
C PHE A 16 -6.52 -14.97 -18.21
N ARG A 17 -7.16 -14.37 -19.21
CA ARG A 17 -7.52 -12.97 -19.20
C ARG A 17 -8.62 -12.65 -18.18
N PHE A 18 -9.69 -13.44 -18.12
CA PHE A 18 -10.71 -13.27 -17.08
C PHE A 18 -10.10 -13.42 -15.69
N LEU A 19 -9.18 -14.37 -15.52
CA LEU A 19 -8.42 -14.51 -14.27
C LEU A 19 -7.56 -13.27 -13.98
N HIS A 20 -6.84 -12.73 -14.96
CA HIS A 20 -6.05 -11.51 -14.78
C HIS A 20 -6.91 -10.30 -14.41
N ILE A 21 -8.10 -10.17 -15.00
CA ILE A 21 -9.05 -9.10 -14.65
C ILE A 21 -9.56 -9.27 -13.21
N GLY A 22 -9.88 -10.50 -12.80
CA GLY A 22 -10.33 -10.79 -11.44
C GLY A 22 -9.23 -10.65 -10.38
N PHE A 23 -7.98 -10.96 -10.73
CA PHE A 23 -6.81 -10.98 -9.85
C PHE A 23 -5.76 -9.95 -10.29
N HIS A 24 -6.19 -8.70 -10.47
CA HIS A 24 -5.36 -7.64 -11.03
C HIS A 24 -4.42 -7.04 -9.96
N ALA A 25 -3.21 -7.61 -9.82
CA ALA A 25 -2.24 -7.21 -8.80
C ALA A 25 -1.91 -5.71 -8.82
N ASP A 26 -1.67 -5.14 -10.00
CA ASP A 26 -1.36 -3.71 -10.16
C ASP A 26 -2.50 -2.79 -9.68
N ALA A 27 -3.75 -3.16 -9.96
CA ALA A 27 -4.91 -2.40 -9.52
C ALA A 27 -5.00 -2.37 -7.99
N ALA A 28 -4.73 -3.50 -7.33
CA ALA A 28 -4.69 -3.58 -5.88
C ALA A 28 -3.61 -2.67 -5.28
N VAL A 29 -2.42 -2.62 -5.88
CA VAL A 29 -1.33 -1.72 -5.46
C VAL A 29 -1.72 -0.25 -5.61
N ILE A 30 -2.37 0.12 -6.71
CA ILE A 30 -2.82 1.51 -6.93
C ILE A 30 -3.90 1.90 -5.90
N VAL A 31 -4.87 1.03 -5.66
CA VAL A 31 -5.89 1.23 -4.60
C VAL A 31 -5.23 1.39 -3.24
N PHE A 32 -4.22 0.58 -2.93
CA PHE A 32 -3.44 0.69 -1.69
C PHE A 32 -2.74 2.05 -1.55
N PHE A 33 -2.13 2.59 -2.62
CA PHE A 33 -1.49 3.90 -2.56
C PHE A 33 -2.50 5.05 -2.40
N VAL A 34 -3.64 5.01 -3.09
CA VAL A 34 -4.72 6.00 -2.91
C VAL A 34 -5.27 5.94 -1.48
N LEU A 35 -5.54 4.74 -0.96
CA LEU A 35 -5.97 4.56 0.44
C LEU A 35 -4.94 5.08 1.43
N SER A 36 -3.65 4.83 1.17
CA SER A 36 -2.55 5.31 2.02
C SER A 36 -2.51 6.83 2.06
N GLY A 37 -2.66 7.51 0.92
CA GLY A 37 -2.75 8.97 0.86
C GLY A 37 -3.93 9.52 1.66
N LEU A 38 -5.10 8.91 1.54
CA LEU A 38 -6.31 9.28 2.29
C LEU A 38 -6.13 9.12 3.80
N VAL A 39 -5.73 7.92 4.25
CA VAL A 39 -5.58 7.60 5.68
C VAL A 39 -4.51 8.47 6.32
N LEU A 40 -3.40 8.71 5.62
CA LEU A 40 -2.33 9.59 6.10
C LEU A 40 -2.78 11.04 6.21
N SER A 41 -3.44 11.57 5.18
CA SER A 41 -4.00 12.92 5.19
C SER A 41 -4.94 13.12 6.38
N ARG A 42 -5.88 12.17 6.59
CA ARG A 42 -6.79 12.17 7.75
C ARG A 42 -6.06 12.08 9.09
N SER A 43 -5.07 11.19 9.21
CA SER A 43 -4.29 11.04 10.43
C SER A 43 -3.52 12.30 10.80
N LEU A 44 -3.08 13.07 9.79
CA LEU A 44 -2.38 14.31 10.03
C LEU A 44 -3.36 15.42 10.38
N ARG A 45 -4.53 15.55 9.72
CA ARG A 45 -5.53 16.61 9.97
C ARG A 45 -5.82 16.88 11.44
N ASN A 46 -5.84 15.84 12.27
CA ASN A 46 -6.21 15.93 13.69
C ASN A 46 -5.01 15.91 14.68
N LYS A 47 -3.76 15.92 14.19
CA LYS A 47 -2.56 15.81 15.03
C LYS A 47 -1.44 16.74 14.55
N ASP A 48 -1.00 17.65 15.40
CA ASP A 48 0.28 18.35 15.27
C ASP A 48 1.41 17.48 15.87
N ALA A 49 1.56 16.28 15.32
CA ALA A 49 2.73 15.48 15.60
C ALA A 49 3.86 15.97 14.68
N GLY A 50 4.93 16.53 15.26
CA GLY A 50 6.10 16.93 14.50
C GLY A 50 6.69 15.79 13.65
N ILE A 51 7.46 16.14 12.62
CA ILE A 51 7.98 15.22 11.61
C ILE A 51 8.72 14.01 12.21
N VAL A 52 9.44 14.19 13.32
CA VAL A 52 10.15 13.11 14.01
C VAL A 52 9.18 12.06 14.53
N SER A 53 8.11 12.48 15.20
CA SER A 53 7.06 11.56 15.67
C SER A 53 6.39 10.81 14.51
N TYR A 54 6.24 11.47 13.37
CA TYR A 54 5.65 10.86 12.18
C TYR A 54 6.57 9.79 11.59
N ILE A 55 7.86 10.11 11.42
CA ILE A 55 8.89 9.20 10.91
C ILE A 55 9.04 7.98 11.82
N LEU A 56 9.08 8.15 13.15
CA LEU A 56 9.21 7.03 14.07
C LEU A 56 8.03 6.06 13.97
N ARG A 57 6.80 6.57 13.98
CA ARG A 57 5.59 5.74 13.80
C ARG A 57 5.65 4.90 12.52
N ARG A 58 6.19 5.47 11.45
CA ARG A 58 6.35 4.82 10.14
C ARG A 58 7.47 3.78 10.17
N ALA A 59 8.65 4.15 10.67
CA ALA A 59 9.81 3.26 10.76
C ALA A 59 9.50 2.01 11.58
N PHE A 60 8.90 2.18 12.77
CA PHE A 60 8.56 1.07 13.67
C PHE A 60 7.42 0.18 13.16
N ARG A 61 6.64 0.65 12.18
CA ARG A 61 5.65 -0.17 11.49
C ARG A 61 6.26 -0.94 10.31
N LEU A 62 7.07 -0.27 9.49
CA LEU A 62 7.54 -0.82 8.22
C LEU A 62 8.80 -1.69 8.37
N VAL A 63 9.81 -1.21 9.08
CA VAL A 63 11.14 -1.84 9.14
C VAL A 63 11.11 -3.23 9.77
N PRO A 64 10.46 -3.47 10.93
CA PRO A 64 10.48 -4.80 11.55
C PRO A 64 9.89 -5.90 10.66
N VAL A 65 8.77 -5.60 9.99
CA VAL A 65 8.10 -6.56 9.09
C VAL A 65 8.95 -6.81 7.85
N ALA A 66 9.60 -5.78 7.31
CA ALA A 66 10.49 -5.92 6.18
C ALA A 66 11.70 -6.80 6.49
N VAL A 67 12.35 -6.58 7.62
CA VAL A 67 13.45 -7.42 8.12
C VAL A 67 12.99 -8.86 8.27
N ALA A 68 11.86 -9.09 8.94
CA ALA A 68 11.31 -10.44 9.10
C ALA A 68 11.01 -11.11 7.75
N SER A 69 10.42 -10.37 6.80
CA SER A 69 10.11 -10.88 5.46
C SER A 69 11.38 -11.23 4.67
N ALA A 70 12.41 -10.39 4.74
CA ALA A 70 13.68 -10.62 4.06
C ALA A 70 14.41 -11.85 4.63
N LEU A 71 14.40 -12.03 5.96
CA LEU A 71 14.97 -13.21 6.61
C LEU A 71 14.24 -14.50 6.18
N ILE A 72 12.91 -14.50 6.19
CA ILE A 72 12.11 -15.66 5.80
C ILE A 72 12.33 -16.01 4.32
N ILE A 73 12.21 -15.03 3.43
CA ILE A 73 12.36 -15.26 1.98
C ILE A 73 13.81 -15.65 1.64
N GLY A 74 14.79 -15.01 2.28
CA GLY A 74 16.20 -15.37 2.18
C GLY A 74 16.44 -16.83 2.55
N TYR A 75 16.00 -17.25 3.73
CA TYR A 75 16.10 -18.65 4.17
C TYR A 75 15.41 -19.63 3.21
N LEU A 76 14.27 -19.25 2.64
CA LEU A 76 13.56 -20.07 1.67
C LEU A 76 14.23 -20.10 0.29
N THR A 77 15.13 -19.17 -0.02
CA THR A 77 15.78 -19.03 -1.33
C THR A 77 17.26 -19.44 -1.25
N PRO A 78 17.64 -20.66 -1.69
CA PRO A 78 18.99 -21.19 -1.49
C PRO A 78 20.12 -20.36 -2.12
N ALA A 79 19.82 -19.61 -3.19
CA ALA A 79 20.78 -18.76 -3.88
C ALA A 79 20.92 -17.36 -3.26
N SER A 80 20.19 -17.05 -2.18
CA SER A 80 20.23 -15.73 -1.57
C SER A 80 21.53 -15.50 -0.81
N THR A 81 22.08 -14.30 -0.93
CA THR A 81 23.27 -13.87 -0.16
C THR A 81 22.87 -13.03 1.04
N TRP A 82 23.73 -12.96 2.06
CA TRP A 82 23.53 -12.05 3.18
C TRP A 82 23.44 -10.59 2.76
N SER A 83 24.15 -10.19 1.70
CA SER A 83 24.04 -8.83 1.15
C SER A 83 22.65 -8.54 0.60
N GLN A 84 22.02 -9.50 -0.09
CA GLN A 84 20.65 -9.37 -0.57
C GLN A 84 19.64 -9.34 0.58
N ILE A 85 19.82 -10.17 1.61
CA ILE A 85 18.93 -10.21 2.78
C ILE A 85 19.00 -8.89 3.56
N ILE A 86 20.20 -8.37 3.81
CA ILE A 86 20.38 -7.08 4.48
C ILE A 86 19.87 -5.95 3.59
N GLY A 87 20.19 -5.97 2.30
CA GLY A 87 19.71 -4.98 1.32
C GLY A 87 18.19 -4.92 1.25
N ALA A 88 17.51 -6.07 1.25
CA ALA A 88 16.06 -6.17 1.28
C ALA A 88 15.48 -5.66 2.62
N SER A 89 16.14 -5.96 3.74
CA SER A 89 15.72 -5.53 5.09
C SER A 89 15.68 -4.01 5.26
N ILE A 90 16.56 -3.29 4.55
CA ILE A 90 16.64 -1.81 4.57
C ILE A 90 16.04 -1.15 3.33
N PHE A 91 15.27 -1.90 2.53
CA PHE A 91 14.61 -1.44 1.29
C PHE A 91 15.57 -0.99 0.17
N TYR A 92 16.83 -1.37 0.21
CA TYR A 92 17.80 -1.02 -0.82
C TYR A 92 17.75 -1.98 -2.01
N ASP A 93 17.69 -3.28 -1.72
CA ASP A 93 17.71 -4.35 -2.74
C ASP A 93 16.32 -4.98 -2.89
N ILE A 94 15.77 -4.91 -4.10
CA ILE A 94 14.45 -5.47 -4.44
C ILE A 94 14.55 -6.86 -5.10
N SER A 95 15.76 -7.39 -5.31
CA SER A 95 15.99 -8.66 -6.02
C SER A 95 15.46 -9.86 -5.25
N LEU A 96 15.56 -9.84 -3.91
CA LEU A 96 15.08 -10.92 -3.07
C LEU A 96 13.54 -10.96 -3.01
N ASN A 97 12.91 -9.79 -3.03
CA ASN A 97 11.46 -9.67 -3.01
C ASN A 97 11.04 -8.48 -3.87
N GLY A 98 10.52 -8.80 -5.05
CA GLY A 98 10.11 -7.80 -6.03
C GLY A 98 9.16 -6.76 -5.45
N VAL A 99 8.29 -7.09 -4.51
CA VAL A 99 7.34 -6.10 -3.97
C VAL A 99 7.97 -5.01 -3.09
N LEU A 100 9.24 -5.11 -2.72
CA LEU A 100 9.90 -4.09 -1.90
C LEU A 100 9.97 -2.72 -2.58
N TRP A 101 9.89 -2.64 -3.92
CA TRP A 101 9.82 -1.35 -4.62
C TRP A 101 8.61 -0.52 -4.20
N THR A 102 7.47 -1.14 -3.87
CA THR A 102 6.29 -0.37 -3.41
C THR A 102 6.46 0.16 -2.00
N LEU A 103 7.29 -0.48 -1.19
CA LEU A 103 7.58 -0.02 0.17
C LEU A 103 8.49 1.21 0.13
N GLN A 104 9.48 1.23 -0.79
CA GLN A 104 10.23 2.46 -1.08
C GLN A 104 9.28 3.62 -1.44
N ILE A 105 8.30 3.36 -2.31
CA ILE A 105 7.27 4.33 -2.68
C ILE A 105 6.41 4.71 -1.48
N GLU A 106 6.04 3.78 -0.59
CA GLU A 106 5.28 4.12 0.61
C GLU A 106 6.08 5.04 1.55
N VAL A 107 7.39 4.83 1.71
CA VAL A 107 8.26 5.72 2.51
C VAL A 107 8.23 7.13 1.91
N TRP A 108 8.56 7.26 0.62
CA TRP A 108 8.58 8.56 -0.07
C TRP A 108 7.19 9.22 -0.12
N GLY A 109 6.15 8.44 -0.41
CA GLY A 109 4.76 8.89 -0.44
C GLY A 109 4.29 9.38 0.91
N SER A 110 4.69 8.70 1.98
CA SER A 110 4.35 9.14 3.34
C SER A 110 5.01 10.46 3.71
N LEU A 111 6.26 10.69 3.30
CA LEU A 111 6.94 11.98 3.49
C LEU A 111 6.30 13.08 2.64
N TRP A 112 5.95 12.75 1.39
CA TRP A 112 5.22 13.66 0.52
C TRP A 112 3.87 14.06 1.12
N VAL A 113 3.07 13.12 1.65
CA VAL A 113 1.78 13.43 2.28
C VAL A 113 1.97 14.30 3.52
N TYR A 114 3.01 14.07 4.31
CA TYR A 114 3.36 14.94 5.43
C TYR A 114 3.65 16.37 4.96
N ALA A 115 4.49 16.52 3.94
CA ALA A 115 4.81 17.82 3.34
C ALA A 115 3.55 18.51 2.78
N ALA A 116 2.71 17.77 2.06
CA ALA A 116 1.47 18.28 1.47
C ALA A 116 0.45 18.69 2.55
N ALA A 117 0.29 17.91 3.62
CA ALA A 117 -0.59 18.25 4.74
C ALA A 117 -0.09 19.50 5.48
N THR A 118 1.22 19.62 5.69
CA THR A 118 1.86 20.80 6.30
C THR A 118 1.66 22.02 5.41
N ALA A 119 1.97 21.90 4.12
CA ALA A 119 1.77 22.95 3.13
C ALA A 119 0.32 23.43 3.07
N ARG A 120 -0.64 22.51 3.17
CA ARG A 120 -2.06 22.87 3.17
C ARG A 120 -2.45 23.75 4.35
N ARG A 121 -1.84 23.53 5.53
CA ARG A 121 -2.08 24.35 6.74
C ARG A 121 -1.40 25.71 6.65
N THR A 122 -0.18 25.76 6.13
CA THR A 122 0.61 26.98 6.09
C THR A 122 0.22 27.90 4.94
N HIS A 123 0.05 27.35 3.73
CA HIS A 123 -0.30 28.11 2.54
C HIS A 123 -0.98 27.24 1.46
N PRO A 124 -2.30 27.38 1.22
CA PRO A 124 -3.02 26.54 0.25
C PRO A 124 -2.43 26.52 -1.15
N ALA A 125 -1.83 27.63 -1.61
CA ALA A 125 -1.14 27.65 -2.90
C ALA A 125 0.10 26.75 -2.95
N LEU A 126 0.81 26.56 -1.82
CA LEU A 126 1.93 25.63 -1.74
C LEU A 126 1.46 24.18 -1.86
N PHE A 127 0.31 23.85 -1.26
CA PHE A 127 -0.31 22.54 -1.44
C PHE A 127 -0.68 22.28 -2.90
N VAL A 128 -1.30 23.26 -3.57
CA VAL A 128 -1.62 23.17 -5.00
C VAL A 128 -0.34 23.04 -5.84
N ALA A 129 0.70 23.82 -5.53
CA ALA A 129 1.98 23.72 -6.23
C ALA A 129 2.63 22.34 -6.07
N LEU A 130 2.58 21.74 -4.88
CA LEU A 130 3.07 20.37 -4.65
C LEU A 130 2.29 19.34 -5.45
N LEU A 131 0.96 19.46 -5.53
CA LEU A 131 0.14 18.58 -6.37
C LEU A 131 0.52 18.71 -7.84
N VAL A 132 0.53 19.94 -8.36
CA VAL A 132 0.87 20.21 -9.76
C VAL A 132 2.28 19.68 -10.08
N ALA A 133 3.25 19.91 -9.20
CA ALA A 133 4.60 19.39 -9.35
C ALA A 133 4.62 17.86 -9.38
N THR A 134 3.88 17.16 -8.51
CA THR A 134 3.81 15.69 -8.52
C THR A 134 3.26 15.14 -9.83
N PHE A 135 2.18 15.71 -10.34
CA PHE A 135 1.63 15.28 -11.63
C PHE A 135 2.55 15.65 -12.80
N ALA A 136 3.17 16.83 -12.78
CA ALA A 136 4.12 17.25 -13.81
C ALA A 136 5.35 16.35 -13.86
N VAL A 137 5.97 16.02 -12.72
CA VAL A 137 7.11 15.09 -12.66
C VAL A 137 6.68 13.69 -13.10
N SER A 138 5.49 13.23 -12.70
CA SER A 138 4.96 11.94 -13.17
C SER A 138 4.84 11.87 -14.70
N TYR A 139 4.38 12.97 -15.31
CA TYR A 139 4.23 13.10 -16.75
C TYR A 139 5.58 13.19 -17.48
N LEU A 140 6.58 13.85 -16.90
CA LEU A 140 7.87 14.09 -17.58
C LEU A 140 8.90 12.97 -17.37
N ASP A 141 8.95 12.36 -16.18
CA ASP A 141 10.01 11.42 -15.79
C ASP A 141 9.67 9.97 -16.17
N HIS A 142 8.39 9.62 -16.24
CA HIS A 142 7.85 8.28 -16.54
C HIS A 142 8.37 7.12 -15.65
N ARG A 143 9.29 7.37 -14.73
CA ARG A 143 9.78 6.39 -13.76
C ARG A 143 8.65 5.98 -12.80
N PRO A 144 8.65 4.73 -12.28
CA PRO A 144 7.57 4.24 -11.42
C PRO A 144 7.33 5.10 -10.18
N ILE A 145 8.40 5.55 -9.51
CA ILE A 145 8.29 6.26 -8.23
C ILE A 145 7.43 7.54 -8.38
N PRO A 146 7.78 8.53 -9.24
CA PRO A 146 6.94 9.71 -9.41
C PRO A 146 5.50 9.37 -9.80
N LEU A 147 5.32 8.44 -10.74
CA LEU A 147 4.01 8.04 -11.22
C LEU A 147 3.10 7.61 -10.05
N PHE A 148 3.56 6.69 -9.19
CA PHE A 148 2.76 6.23 -8.06
C PHE A 148 2.67 7.25 -6.91
N MET A 149 3.54 8.26 -6.84
CA MET A 149 3.34 9.41 -5.94
C MET A 149 2.05 10.17 -6.28
N SER A 150 1.65 10.21 -7.56
CA SER A 150 0.36 10.79 -7.95
C SER A 150 -0.83 10.05 -7.34
N ALA A 151 -0.72 8.75 -7.08
CA ALA A 151 -1.77 8.00 -6.39
C ALA A 151 -1.93 8.44 -4.91
N PHE A 152 -0.82 8.71 -4.21
CA PHE A 152 -0.86 9.31 -2.87
C PHE A 152 -1.48 10.71 -2.88
N ALA A 153 -1.13 11.51 -3.89
CA ALA A 153 -1.68 12.85 -4.10
C ALA A 153 -3.20 12.81 -4.31
N LEU A 154 -3.70 11.90 -5.15
CA LEU A 154 -5.13 11.65 -5.32
C LEU A 154 -5.77 11.22 -4.00
N GLY A 155 -5.14 10.31 -3.25
CA GLY A 155 -5.62 9.91 -1.93
C GLY A 155 -5.84 11.09 -0.98
N ALA A 156 -4.90 12.04 -0.95
CA ALA A 156 -4.99 13.23 -0.10
C ALA A 156 -6.15 14.18 -0.47
N LEU A 157 -6.68 14.08 -1.69
CA LEU A 157 -7.79 14.88 -2.23
C LEU A 157 -9.18 14.24 -2.03
N VAL A 158 -9.26 12.97 -1.63
CA VAL A 158 -10.54 12.23 -1.56
C VAL A 158 -11.58 12.93 -0.68
N ASP A 159 -11.15 13.50 0.45
CA ASP A 159 -12.05 14.20 1.39
C ASP A 159 -12.53 15.57 0.86
N ASP A 160 -11.86 16.12 -0.15
CA ASP A 160 -12.20 17.43 -0.72
C ASP A 160 -13.19 17.32 -1.89
N LEU A 161 -13.52 16.10 -2.34
CA LEU A 161 -14.49 15.88 -3.40
C LEU A 161 -15.91 16.31 -2.97
N PRO A 162 -16.66 17.02 -3.83
CA PRO A 162 -18.06 17.31 -3.56
C PRO A 162 -18.87 16.01 -3.45
N THR A 163 -19.87 15.96 -2.57
CA THR A 163 -20.72 14.78 -2.36
C THR A 163 -21.38 14.30 -3.64
N VAL A 164 -21.74 15.21 -4.54
CA VAL A 164 -22.35 14.92 -5.84
C VAL A 164 -21.43 14.08 -6.75
N ALA A 165 -20.11 14.27 -6.66
CA ALA A 165 -19.14 13.51 -7.44
C ALA A 165 -18.88 12.10 -6.89
N VAL A 166 -19.24 11.85 -5.63
CA VAL A 166 -19.02 10.56 -4.95
C VAL A 166 -20.33 9.78 -4.91
N ASN A 167 -20.59 9.02 -5.97
CA ASN A 167 -21.83 8.25 -6.11
C ASN A 167 -21.54 6.86 -6.71
N ARG A 168 -22.56 6.00 -6.74
CA ARG A 168 -22.40 4.62 -7.23
C ARG A 168 -21.99 4.57 -8.70
N VAL A 169 -22.50 5.48 -9.53
CA VAL A 169 -22.18 5.50 -10.95
C VAL A 169 -20.71 5.83 -11.16
N THR A 170 -20.18 6.87 -10.51
CA THR A 170 -18.75 7.22 -10.60
C THR A 170 -17.87 6.11 -10.04
N ALA A 171 -18.28 5.44 -8.97
CA ALA A 171 -17.58 4.28 -8.44
C ALA A 171 -17.57 3.08 -9.40
N SER A 172 -18.70 2.76 -10.03
CA SER A 172 -18.81 1.66 -11.00
C SER A 172 -18.01 1.94 -12.27
N VAL A 173 -18.06 3.17 -12.79
CA VAL A 173 -17.21 3.61 -13.91
C VAL A 173 -15.74 3.54 -13.52
N GLY A 174 -15.40 3.98 -12.30
CA GLY A 174 -14.05 3.88 -11.76
C GLY A 174 -13.55 2.44 -11.61
N LEU A 175 -14.42 1.53 -11.16
CA LEU A 175 -14.09 0.09 -11.08
C LEU A 175 -13.86 -0.49 -12.46
N LEU A 176 -14.74 -0.20 -13.42
CA LEU A 176 -14.55 -0.65 -14.80
C LEU A 176 -13.22 -0.12 -15.35
N ALA A 177 -12.97 1.18 -15.19
CA ALA A 177 -11.72 1.83 -15.58
C ALA A 177 -10.49 1.14 -14.98
N LEU A 178 -10.51 0.88 -13.67
CA LEU A 178 -9.42 0.22 -12.94
C LEU A 178 -9.17 -1.21 -13.46
N MET A 179 -10.23 -1.97 -13.72
CA MET A 179 -10.14 -3.39 -14.11
C MET A 179 -9.84 -3.59 -15.61
N THR A 180 -10.17 -2.62 -16.47
CA THR A 180 -10.06 -2.77 -17.94
C THR A 180 -9.00 -1.88 -18.58
N ALA A 181 -8.30 -1.03 -17.83
CA ALA A 181 -7.30 -0.09 -18.37
C ALA A 181 -6.27 -0.78 -19.27
N ASP A 182 -5.68 -1.87 -18.79
CA ASP A 182 -4.63 -2.62 -19.49
C ASP A 182 -5.10 -3.16 -20.84
N PHE A 183 -6.40 -3.47 -20.95
CA PHE A 183 -7.00 -3.95 -22.19
C PHE A 183 -7.23 -2.84 -23.21
N ILE A 184 -7.79 -1.71 -22.74
CA ILE A 184 -8.25 -0.62 -23.59
C ILE A 184 -7.06 0.21 -24.09
N LEU A 185 -6.14 0.54 -23.18
CA LEU A 185 -5.08 1.52 -23.44
C LEU A 185 -3.72 0.87 -23.71
N GLY A 186 -3.54 -0.41 -23.35
CA GLY A 186 -2.25 -1.08 -23.40
C GLY A 186 -1.25 -0.57 -22.35
N PRO A 187 -0.09 -1.23 -22.19
CA PRO A 187 0.89 -0.83 -21.18
C PRO A 187 1.42 0.58 -21.46
N GLY A 188 1.37 1.46 -20.47
CA GLY A 188 1.93 2.81 -20.59
C GLY A 188 1.40 3.80 -19.56
N PHE A 189 1.82 5.05 -19.69
CA PHE A 189 1.46 6.13 -18.78
C PHE A 189 -0.06 6.38 -18.73
N ALA A 190 -0.71 6.47 -19.89
CA ALA A 190 -2.16 6.71 -19.98
C ALA A 190 -3.00 5.66 -19.25
N MET A 191 -2.62 4.38 -19.41
CA MET A 191 -3.23 3.26 -18.68
C MET A 191 -3.10 3.42 -17.16
N ARG A 192 -1.93 3.82 -16.68
CA ARG A 192 -1.68 4.04 -15.24
C ARG A 192 -2.50 5.21 -14.70
N CYS A 193 -2.61 6.31 -15.44
CA CYS A 193 -3.50 7.42 -15.07
C CYS A 193 -4.96 6.96 -14.98
N TRP A 194 -5.40 6.13 -15.91
CA TRP A 194 -6.76 5.58 -15.92
C TRP A 194 -7.03 4.67 -14.70
N GLN A 195 -6.07 3.82 -14.35
CA GLN A 195 -6.14 3.00 -13.13
C GLN A 195 -6.16 3.86 -11.87
N MET A 196 -5.31 4.88 -11.79
CA MET A 196 -5.28 5.80 -10.64
C MET A 196 -6.59 6.55 -10.46
N LEU A 197 -7.19 7.03 -11.56
CA LEU A 197 -8.51 7.67 -11.53
C LEU A 197 -9.59 6.68 -11.07
N GLY A 198 -9.56 5.45 -11.60
CA GLY A 198 -10.49 4.39 -11.18
C GLY A 198 -10.39 4.07 -9.69
N ALA A 199 -9.17 3.87 -9.19
CA ALA A 199 -8.90 3.65 -7.77
C ALA A 199 -9.35 4.85 -6.91
N PHE A 200 -9.10 6.08 -7.36
CA PHE A 200 -9.55 7.30 -6.69
C PHE A 200 -11.08 7.35 -6.52
N CYS A 201 -11.84 7.06 -7.58
CA CYS A 201 -13.29 7.02 -7.53
C CYS A 201 -13.82 5.93 -6.57
N ILE A 202 -13.24 4.73 -6.63
CA ILE A 202 -13.63 3.61 -5.76
C ILE A 202 -13.35 3.94 -4.30
N VAL A 203 -12.14 4.42 -3.99
CA VAL A 203 -11.73 4.78 -2.64
C VAL A 203 -12.60 5.90 -2.09
N ALA A 204 -12.89 6.93 -2.90
CA ALA A 204 -13.79 8.01 -2.50
C ALA A 204 -15.17 7.49 -2.11
N TYR A 205 -15.78 6.66 -2.96
CA TYR A 205 -17.10 6.08 -2.69
C TYR A 205 -17.11 5.18 -1.45
N VAL A 206 -16.16 4.26 -1.37
CA VAL A 206 -16.03 3.32 -0.25
C VAL A 206 -15.83 4.06 1.07
N SER A 207 -15.01 5.10 1.09
CA SER A 207 -14.68 5.86 2.30
C SER A 207 -15.88 6.60 2.92
N ARG A 208 -16.95 6.83 2.14
CA ARG A 208 -18.17 7.54 2.59
C ARG A 208 -19.37 6.63 2.79
N HIS A 209 -19.44 5.49 2.09
CA HIS A 209 -20.65 4.67 2.02
C HIS A 209 -20.51 3.23 2.52
N SER A 210 -19.30 2.71 2.71
CA SER A 210 -19.14 1.30 3.06
C SER A 210 -19.23 1.06 4.57
N VAL A 211 -20.45 0.87 5.06
CA VAL A 211 -20.72 0.41 6.44
C VAL A 211 -20.26 -1.04 6.63
N TRP A 212 -20.27 -1.86 5.58
CA TRP A 212 -19.82 -3.26 5.67
C TRP A 212 -18.33 -3.38 5.98
N LEU A 213 -17.47 -2.58 5.33
CA LEU A 213 -16.03 -2.59 5.61
C LEU A 213 -15.72 -2.12 7.03
N THR A 214 -16.53 -1.21 7.59
CA THR A 214 -16.34 -0.71 8.95
C THR A 214 -16.97 -1.63 10.01
N ALA A 215 -17.97 -2.43 9.67
CA ALA A 215 -18.65 -3.34 10.60
C ALA A 215 -18.12 -4.79 10.59
N ASN A 216 -17.52 -5.24 9.48
CA ASN A 216 -17.15 -6.64 9.32
C ASN A 216 -15.79 -6.97 9.97
N SER A 217 -15.80 -7.85 10.98
CA SER A 217 -14.61 -8.30 11.71
C SER A 217 -13.59 -9.02 10.81
N PHE A 218 -14.05 -9.76 9.80
CA PHE A 218 -13.18 -10.42 8.83
C PHE A 218 -12.47 -9.41 7.92
N ALA A 219 -13.18 -8.36 7.47
CA ALA A 219 -12.55 -7.29 6.70
C ALA A 219 -11.49 -6.56 7.53
N HIS A 220 -11.76 -6.30 8.82
CA HIS A 220 -10.77 -5.75 9.75
C HIS A 220 -9.58 -6.68 9.96
N PHE A 221 -9.82 -7.99 10.09
CA PHE A 221 -8.77 -8.99 10.20
C PHE A 221 -7.84 -8.94 8.98
N LEU A 222 -8.42 -9.02 7.77
CA LEU A 222 -7.66 -8.91 6.52
C LEU A 222 -6.89 -7.59 6.43
N GLY A 223 -7.50 -6.47 6.82
CA GLY A 223 -6.86 -5.16 6.84
C GLY A 223 -5.71 -5.04 7.85
N ARG A 224 -5.74 -5.77 8.96
CA ARG A 224 -4.65 -5.79 9.95
C ARG A 224 -3.44 -6.56 9.44
N ILE A 225 -3.66 -7.69 8.77
CA ILE A 225 -2.57 -8.54 8.27
C ILE A 225 -2.13 -8.19 6.84
N SER A 226 -2.81 -7.24 6.18
CA SER A 226 -2.58 -6.96 4.75
C SER A 226 -1.16 -6.54 4.44
N TYR A 227 -0.51 -5.81 5.35
CA TYR A 227 0.86 -5.34 5.16
C TYR A 227 1.90 -6.48 5.23
N PRO A 228 1.93 -7.32 6.30
CA PRO A 228 2.75 -8.52 6.30
C PRO A 228 2.41 -9.49 5.16
N PHE A 229 1.12 -9.67 4.84
CA PHE A 229 0.69 -10.53 3.73
C PHE A 229 1.25 -10.06 2.40
N TYR A 230 1.21 -8.75 2.16
CA TYR A 230 1.78 -8.15 0.96
C TYR A 230 3.28 -8.43 0.84
N LEU A 231 4.05 -8.43 1.93
CA LEU A 231 5.47 -8.77 1.88
C LEU A 231 5.75 -10.28 1.82
N LEU A 232 4.87 -11.11 2.37
CA LEU A 232 5.10 -12.55 2.59
C LEU A 232 4.36 -13.47 1.61
N HIS A 233 3.58 -12.94 0.65
CA HIS A 233 2.92 -13.77 -0.37
C HIS A 233 3.93 -14.64 -1.15
N LEU A 234 5.12 -14.12 -1.45
CA LEU A 234 6.21 -14.89 -2.07
C LEU A 234 6.70 -16.02 -1.16
N ALA A 235 6.78 -15.82 0.15
CA ALA A 235 7.17 -16.86 1.10
C ALA A 235 6.16 -18.03 1.07
N GLY A 236 4.86 -17.74 1.04
CA GLY A 236 3.82 -18.77 0.89
C GLY A 236 3.99 -19.60 -0.39
N ALA A 237 4.27 -18.93 -1.52
CA ALA A 237 4.57 -19.58 -2.79
C ALA A 237 5.82 -20.48 -2.70
N LEU A 238 6.93 -19.97 -2.12
CA LEU A 238 8.18 -20.73 -1.95
C LEU A 238 8.01 -21.96 -1.05
N ILE A 239 7.23 -21.84 0.03
CA ILE A 239 6.94 -22.97 0.92
C ILE A 239 6.19 -24.07 0.15
N ILE A 240 5.16 -23.72 -0.62
CA ILE A 240 4.42 -24.68 -1.44
C ILE A 240 5.30 -25.38 -2.47
N VAL A 241 6.23 -24.65 -3.10
CA VAL A 241 7.23 -25.26 -4.01
C VAL A 241 8.08 -26.28 -3.26
N LYS A 242 8.59 -25.94 -2.07
CA LYS A 242 9.43 -26.85 -1.26
C LYS A 242 8.68 -28.07 -0.73
N LEU A 243 7.38 -27.95 -0.48
CA LEU A 243 6.51 -29.08 -0.12
C LEU A 243 6.28 -30.05 -1.29
N GLY A 244 6.78 -29.75 -2.49
CA GLY A 244 6.72 -30.68 -3.61
C GLY A 244 5.35 -30.74 -4.28
N VAL A 245 4.50 -29.71 -4.16
CA VAL A 245 3.16 -29.73 -4.80
C VAL A 245 3.25 -29.98 -6.32
N ARG A 246 4.36 -29.60 -6.96
CA ARG A 246 4.62 -29.90 -8.39
C ARG A 246 4.83 -31.39 -8.70
N SER A 247 5.19 -32.22 -7.72
CA SER A 247 5.39 -33.66 -7.93
C SER A 247 4.12 -34.48 -7.76
N LEU A 248 2.96 -33.84 -7.51
CA LEU A 248 1.67 -34.54 -7.34
C LEU A 248 1.06 -35.09 -8.64
N GLY A 249 1.69 -34.87 -9.80
CA GLY A 249 1.20 -35.38 -11.09
C GLY A 249 -0.16 -34.82 -11.53
N LEU A 250 -0.57 -33.69 -10.96
CA LEU A 250 -1.83 -33.01 -11.29
C LEU A 250 -1.78 -32.41 -12.71
N ASP A 251 -2.94 -32.31 -13.35
CA ASP A 251 -3.06 -31.53 -14.58
C ASP A 251 -2.77 -30.03 -14.30
N PRO A 252 -2.40 -29.23 -15.33
CA PRO A 252 -2.00 -27.85 -15.14
C PRO A 252 -3.02 -26.96 -14.43
N TYR A 253 -4.33 -27.19 -14.62
CA TYR A 253 -5.38 -26.38 -14.01
C TYR A 253 -5.56 -26.73 -12.54
N SER A 254 -5.62 -28.03 -12.22
CA SER A 254 -5.66 -28.50 -10.83
C SER A 254 -4.42 -28.06 -10.07
N LEU A 255 -3.23 -28.14 -10.70
CA LEU A 255 -1.99 -27.67 -10.10
C LEU A 255 -2.03 -26.16 -9.82
N PHE A 256 -2.54 -25.35 -10.75
CA PHE A 256 -2.70 -23.91 -10.55
C PHE A 256 -3.63 -23.59 -9.37
N VAL A 257 -4.79 -24.24 -9.29
CA VAL A 257 -5.77 -24.04 -8.21
C VAL A 257 -5.18 -24.44 -6.86
N VAL A 258 -4.62 -25.66 -6.76
CA VAL A 258 -4.01 -26.17 -5.53
C VAL A 258 -2.86 -25.28 -5.10
N TYR A 259 -1.97 -24.90 -6.03
CA TYR A 259 -0.85 -24.00 -5.74
C TYR A 259 -1.32 -22.63 -5.27
N GLY A 260 -2.29 -22.02 -5.97
CA GLY A 260 -2.80 -20.69 -5.64
C GLY A 260 -3.49 -20.67 -4.27
N VAL A 261 -4.43 -21.58 -4.03
CA VAL A 261 -5.17 -21.65 -2.76
C VAL A 261 -4.22 -21.96 -1.60
N ALA A 262 -3.34 -22.95 -1.76
CA ALA A 262 -2.43 -23.35 -0.69
C ALA A 262 -1.38 -22.26 -0.40
N SER A 263 -0.83 -21.60 -1.43
CA SER A 263 0.16 -20.53 -1.24
C SER A 263 -0.44 -19.29 -0.56
N ILE A 264 -1.67 -18.90 -0.94
CA ILE A 264 -2.40 -17.80 -0.29
C ILE A 264 -2.71 -18.18 1.17
N THR A 265 -3.18 -19.39 1.42
CA THR A 265 -3.51 -19.84 2.78
C THR A 265 -2.28 -19.83 3.70
N ILE A 266 -1.15 -20.37 3.21
CA ILE A 266 0.12 -20.33 3.96
C ILE A 266 0.58 -18.89 4.15
N ALA A 267 0.54 -18.06 3.10
CA ALA A 267 0.93 -16.66 3.19
C ALA A 267 0.09 -15.90 4.21
N MET A 268 -1.23 -16.10 4.26
CA MET A 268 -2.12 -15.49 5.24
C MET A 268 -1.77 -15.93 6.67
N PHE A 269 -1.48 -17.21 6.87
CA PHE A 269 -1.10 -17.73 8.17
C PHE A 269 0.24 -17.15 8.65
N VAL A 270 1.27 -17.18 7.79
CA VAL A 270 2.60 -16.60 8.10
C VAL A 270 2.49 -15.08 8.32
N ALA A 271 1.69 -14.38 7.52
CA ALA A 271 1.42 -12.95 7.69
C ALA A 271 0.75 -12.64 9.02
N TRP A 272 -0.22 -13.44 9.45
CA TRP A 272 -0.85 -13.29 10.76
C TRP A 272 0.16 -13.48 11.91
N LEU A 273 1.03 -14.50 11.82
CA LEU A 273 2.10 -14.70 12.80
C LEU A 273 3.03 -13.49 12.86
N ILE A 274 3.52 -13.00 11.71
CA ILE A 274 4.40 -11.82 11.65
C ILE A 274 3.69 -10.55 12.13
N HIS A 275 2.41 -10.37 11.82
CA HIS A 275 1.61 -9.26 12.34
C HIS A 275 1.63 -9.26 13.88
N THR A 276 1.29 -10.39 14.49
CA THR A 276 1.19 -10.49 15.96
C THR A 276 2.53 -10.47 16.67
N ALA A 277 3.56 -11.13 16.11
CA ALA A 277 4.85 -11.32 16.77
C ALA A 277 5.88 -10.22 16.46
N VAL A 278 5.72 -9.49 15.35
CA VAL A 278 6.70 -8.51 14.88
C VAL A 278 6.08 -7.13 14.68
N GLU A 279 4.99 -7.02 13.91
CA GLU A 279 4.40 -5.71 13.57
C GLU A 279 3.80 -5.02 14.80
N VAL A 280 2.93 -5.71 15.55
CA VAL A 280 2.26 -5.14 16.73
C VAL A 280 3.28 -4.73 17.81
N PRO A 281 4.25 -5.58 18.22
CA PRO A 281 5.30 -5.17 19.15
C PRO A 281 6.15 -4.00 18.62
N GLY A 282 6.47 -4.00 17.33
CA GLY A 282 7.18 -2.90 16.68
C GLY A 282 6.43 -1.57 16.82
N MET A 283 5.13 -1.55 16.51
CA MET A 283 4.29 -0.36 16.69
C MET A 283 4.21 0.10 18.15
N THR A 284 4.08 -0.82 19.10
CA THR A 284 4.08 -0.49 20.54
C THR A 284 5.40 0.14 20.96
N ALA A 285 6.55 -0.44 20.56
CA ALA A 285 7.87 0.12 20.83
C ALA A 285 8.04 1.52 20.24
N GLY A 286 7.51 1.76 19.04
CA GLY A 286 7.51 3.09 18.41
C GLY A 286 6.68 4.12 19.17
N GLU A 287 5.54 3.72 19.76
CA GLU A 287 4.74 4.60 20.61
C GLU A 287 5.45 4.92 21.94
N THR A 288 6.15 3.96 22.54
CA THR A 288 7.00 4.20 23.72
C THR A 288 8.16 5.15 23.40
N ALA A 289 8.89 4.91 22.31
CA ALA A 289 10.00 5.77 21.88
C ALA A 289 9.55 7.22 21.64
N ARG A 290 8.35 7.40 21.08
CA ARG A 290 7.73 8.71 20.91
C ARG A 290 7.44 9.38 22.26
N GLY A 291 6.91 8.64 23.22
CA GLY A 291 6.63 9.17 24.56
C GLY A 291 7.88 9.70 25.26
N LEU A 292 9.04 9.05 25.04
CA LEU A 292 10.32 9.50 25.58
C LEU A 292 10.87 10.78 24.92
N LEU A 293 10.54 11.01 23.65
CA LEU A 293 10.97 12.19 22.90
C LEU A 293 10.03 13.39 23.04
N ALA A 294 8.78 13.16 23.43
CA ALA A 294 7.88 14.23 23.82
C ALA A 294 8.36 14.77 25.18
N THR A 295 9.15 15.85 25.14
CA THR A 295 9.59 16.57 26.34
C THR A 295 8.40 16.78 27.27
N PRO A 296 8.52 16.54 28.60
CA PRO A 296 7.44 16.89 29.51
C PRO A 296 7.14 18.38 29.32
N SER A 297 5.91 18.70 28.92
CA SER A 297 5.46 20.08 28.91
C SER A 297 5.66 20.58 30.34
N ILE A 298 6.58 21.52 30.52
CA ILE A 298 6.67 22.25 31.78
C ILE A 298 5.32 22.96 31.90
N SER A 299 4.42 22.38 32.70
CA SER A 299 3.19 23.04 33.09
C SER A 299 3.61 24.37 33.70
N PRO A 300 3.17 25.53 33.19
CA PRO A 300 3.44 26.80 33.84
C PRO A 300 2.70 26.77 35.18
N THR A 301 3.41 26.33 36.20
CA THR A 301 2.88 26.21 37.56
C THR A 301 3.23 27.53 38.23
N SER A 302 2.20 28.34 38.48
CA SER A 302 2.13 29.39 39.50
C SER A 302 3.29 30.40 39.53
N ALA A 303 3.19 31.45 38.70
CA ALA A 303 3.89 32.72 38.91
C ALA A 303 2.90 33.88 39.15
N GLU A 304 1.75 33.58 39.76
CA GLU A 304 0.77 34.58 40.20
C GLU A 304 0.23 34.15 41.56
N GLY A 305 0.68 34.79 42.64
CA GLY A 305 0.12 34.56 43.97
C GLY A 305 1.01 34.79 45.17
N GLU A 306 1.91 35.79 45.16
CA GLU A 306 2.50 36.29 46.42
C GLU A 306 2.97 37.75 46.26
N ALA A 307 2.01 38.65 46.09
CA ALA A 307 2.19 40.09 46.28
C ALA A 307 0.85 40.66 46.73
N ASP A 308 0.50 40.45 48.00
CA ASP A 308 -0.35 41.32 48.83
C ASP A 308 -0.65 40.62 50.16
N ALA A 309 0.20 40.88 51.17
CA ALA A 309 -0.10 40.79 52.60
C ALA A 309 0.85 41.70 53.39
#